data_AF-A0A364KA09-F1
#
_entry.id   AF-A0A364KA09-F1
#
_cell.length_a   1.000
_cell.length_b   1.000
_cell.length_c   1.000
_cell.angle_alpha   90.00
_cell.angle_beta   90.00
_cell.angle_gamma   90.00
#
_symmetry.space_group_name_H-M   'P 1'
#
loop_
_entity.id
_entity.type
_entity.pdbx_description
1 polymer ?
#
loop_
_entity_poly.entity_id
_entity_poly.type
_entity_poly.pdbx_seq_one_letter_code
_entity_poly.pdbx_strand_id
1 'polypeptide(L)'
;MSLQVYAEASGKPATVNLSHNNYSNQNNFKLEWNIWWGNNGTSWKLFENNKEIHSATLQDNSPQAQSASFEIKNKAAGTYTYKAEVSNAHGTTTSNTITVTVGSDGGGSDTIAPSAPTNLSSPAQTANTVSLSWTASTDNVGVTGYDVYRGTTKVGTSTSTSYTDQGLTANTSYTYTVKAKDAAGNVSASSNAITVQTKAEDDGGTTPPLGKKIVAYYTAWSTYGRNYQVADIDGSKITHLNYAFANVQNGEIVVGDTYADLDKAFPGDCWEAGCKRGNFNQLQKLKQKYPHLKTLISVGGWTWSGNFSDAAMTEASRTKFANSALKFVREYGFDGVDIDWEYPVGGGLTPGKPEDKQNFTLLMKKLRETLDAAGKEDGKKYLLTIASGAGPSYLQNTELGKVEDYLDWINIMTYDFHGGWDKVSGHNAPLYVDAKDPFEQKDKFNVAAGVQGHIDAGVPAEKIVLGVPFYGRGWTGCGKDNHGEYQACAGIPKGTWEDGNFDFIDLENNYINKNGYTRYWNDVTKTPFLFNPSNGTFISYDDAESMGHKMQFIKSKGLGGAMFWELSGDRNKTLLNKLYSELK
;
A
#
# COMPACT_ATOMS: atom_id res chain seq x y z
N MET A 1 10.58 -2.08 41.29
CA MET A 1 9.82 -0.81 41.26
C MET A 1 10.80 0.34 41.35
N SER A 2 11.12 0.98 40.23
CA SER A 2 11.89 2.22 40.21
C SER A 2 10.88 3.36 40.26
N LEU A 3 10.82 4.09 41.37
CA LEU A 3 10.08 5.35 41.48
C LEU A 3 10.78 6.35 40.55
N GLN A 4 10.10 6.72 39.48
CA GLN A 4 10.53 7.78 38.58
C GLN A 4 10.46 9.11 39.35
N VAL A 5 11.61 9.62 39.77
CA VAL A 5 11.71 10.92 40.44
C VAL A 5 11.64 11.98 39.34
N TYR A 6 10.46 12.58 39.17
CA TYR A 6 10.29 13.73 38.28
C TYR A 6 11.01 14.95 38.89
N ALA A 7 11.62 15.78 38.05
CA ALA A 7 12.28 17.00 38.51
C ALA A 7 11.21 17.99 39.01
N GLU A 8 11.44 18.61 40.17
CA GLU A 8 10.54 19.64 40.70
C GLU A 8 10.43 20.83 39.73
N ALA A 9 9.24 21.43 39.66
CA ALA A 9 9.01 22.62 38.84
C ALA A 9 10.03 23.72 39.14
N SER A 10 10.57 24.36 38.10
CA SER A 10 11.62 25.40 38.23
C SER A 10 11.06 26.84 38.30
N GLY A 11 9.73 26.98 38.26
CA GLY A 11 9.03 28.25 38.24
C GLY A 11 7.51 28.07 38.28
N LYS A 12 6.76 29.18 38.18
CA LYS A 12 5.28 29.16 38.19
C LYS A 12 4.73 28.26 37.06
N PRO A 13 3.50 27.73 37.20
CA PRO A 13 2.92 26.88 36.18
C PRO A 13 2.88 27.56 34.80
N ALA A 14 3.13 26.79 33.74
CA ALA A 14 3.10 27.29 32.37
C ALA A 14 1.67 27.68 31.93
N THR A 15 1.52 28.25 30.74
CA THR A 15 0.24 28.77 30.24
C THR A 15 -0.88 27.73 30.31
N VAL A 16 -1.94 28.08 31.03
CA VAL A 16 -3.14 27.25 31.20
C VAL A 16 -4.21 27.73 30.23
N ASN A 17 -4.79 26.82 29.47
CA ASN A 17 -5.97 27.13 28.64
C ASN A 17 -7.17 26.34 29.14
N LEU A 18 -8.30 27.00 29.36
CA LEU A 18 -9.58 26.43 29.77
C LEU A 18 -10.56 26.39 28.60
N SER A 19 -11.29 25.29 28.47
CA SER A 19 -12.27 25.01 27.43
C SER A 19 -13.52 24.32 28.00
N HIS A 20 -14.60 24.24 27.21
CA HIS A 20 -15.85 23.55 27.56
C HIS A 20 -16.41 22.75 26.38
N ASN A 21 -17.28 21.78 26.66
CA ASN A 21 -18.03 21.04 25.63
C ASN A 21 -19.49 21.50 25.45
N ASN A 22 -19.92 22.55 26.16
CA ASN A 22 -21.29 23.07 26.09
C ASN A 22 -21.56 23.93 24.83
N TYR A 23 -21.71 23.29 23.68
CA TYR A 23 -22.03 23.98 22.41
C TYR A 23 -23.53 24.10 22.14
N SER A 24 -24.37 23.46 22.98
CA SER A 24 -25.82 23.37 22.81
C SER A 24 -26.60 23.89 24.02
N ASN A 25 -25.99 24.78 24.81
CA ASN A 25 -26.59 25.43 25.99
C ASN A 25 -27.22 24.47 27.03
N GLN A 26 -26.63 23.28 27.19
CA GLN A 26 -27.09 22.25 28.11
C GLN A 26 -26.81 22.64 29.57
N ASN A 27 -27.65 22.16 30.49
CA ASN A 27 -27.47 22.34 31.94
C ASN A 27 -26.44 21.39 32.57
N ASN A 28 -25.96 20.40 31.80
CA ASN A 28 -24.88 19.49 32.16
C ASN A 28 -23.74 19.64 31.15
N PHE A 29 -22.53 19.94 31.62
CA PHE A 29 -21.37 20.09 30.73
C PHE A 29 -20.05 19.89 31.47
N LYS A 30 -18.98 19.69 30.70
CA LYS A 30 -17.62 19.49 31.19
C LYS A 30 -16.75 20.71 30.88
N LEU A 31 -15.99 21.11 31.88
CA LEU A 31 -14.90 22.10 31.79
C LEU A 31 -13.57 21.36 31.83
N GLU A 32 -12.62 21.72 30.97
CA GLU A 32 -11.30 21.10 30.92
C GLU A 32 -10.22 22.15 30.69
N TRP A 33 -9.14 22.10 31.47
CA TRP A 33 -7.97 22.91 31.24
C TRP A 33 -6.73 22.05 30.97
N ASN A 34 -5.78 22.62 30.22
CA ASN A 34 -4.53 21.97 29.90
C ASN A 34 -3.32 22.94 29.90
N ILE A 35 -2.17 22.38 30.26
CA ILE A 35 -0.82 22.89 30.06
C ILE A 35 -0.16 21.94 29.04
N TRP A 36 0.23 22.48 27.88
CA TRP A 36 0.80 21.67 26.79
C TRP A 36 2.22 21.17 27.09
N TRP A 37 3.04 22.03 27.71
CA TRP A 37 4.41 21.75 28.11
C TRP A 37 4.89 22.85 29.08
N GLY A 38 5.78 22.51 30.02
CA GLY A 38 6.43 23.46 30.93
C GLY A 38 6.28 23.08 32.41
N ASN A 39 6.44 24.06 33.30
CA ASN A 39 6.27 23.86 34.74
C ASN A 39 4.81 23.52 35.06
N ASN A 40 4.58 22.52 35.91
CA ASN A 40 3.24 22.06 36.27
C ASN A 40 2.77 22.62 37.62
N GLY A 41 1.46 22.47 37.88
CA GLY A 41 0.84 22.81 39.15
C GLY A 41 0.83 21.63 40.12
N THR A 42 0.79 21.95 41.41
CA THR A 42 0.51 20.99 42.50
C THR A 42 -0.91 21.14 43.05
N SER A 43 -1.64 22.17 42.63
CA SER A 43 -3.05 22.36 42.92
C SER A 43 -3.73 23.22 41.85
N TRP A 44 -5.05 23.11 41.76
CA TRP A 44 -5.83 24.02 40.93
C TRP A 44 -7.17 24.38 41.58
N LYS A 45 -7.71 25.53 41.14
CA LYS A 45 -9.00 26.07 41.53
C LYS A 45 -9.80 26.43 40.29
N LEU A 46 -11.11 26.24 40.35
CA LEU A 46 -12.06 26.67 39.32
C LEU A 46 -12.98 27.74 39.90
N PHE A 47 -13.14 28.83 39.16
CA PHE A 47 -13.99 29.94 39.52
C PHE A 47 -15.13 30.06 38.53
N GLU A 48 -16.33 30.30 39.05
CA GLU A 48 -17.52 30.70 38.30
C GLU A 48 -17.92 32.11 38.73
N ASN A 49 -18.02 33.06 37.80
CA ASN A 49 -18.34 34.46 38.09
C ASN A 49 -17.48 35.03 39.23
N ASN A 50 -16.19 34.68 39.22
CA ASN A 50 -15.18 35.00 40.24
C ASN A 50 -15.40 34.37 41.63
N LYS A 51 -16.36 33.47 41.81
CA LYS A 51 -16.53 32.66 43.02
C LYS A 51 -15.91 31.29 42.83
N GLU A 52 -15.08 30.85 43.78
CA GLU A 52 -14.50 29.50 43.77
C GLU A 52 -15.62 28.46 43.88
N ILE A 53 -15.65 27.50 42.94
CA ILE A 53 -16.61 26.39 42.90
C ILE A 53 -15.95 25.02 43.04
N HIS A 54 -14.64 24.93 42.84
CA HIS A 54 -13.88 23.71 42.98
C HIS A 54 -12.40 24.00 43.28
N SER A 55 -11.77 23.10 44.03
CA SER A 55 -10.33 23.04 44.23
C SER A 55 -9.86 21.59 44.37
N ALA A 56 -8.71 21.25 43.80
CA ALA A 56 -8.11 19.92 43.99
C ALA A 56 -6.57 19.99 43.95
N THR A 57 -5.93 18.99 44.56
CA THR A 57 -4.50 18.75 44.43
C THR A 57 -4.19 18.09 43.08
N LEU A 58 -2.98 18.35 42.57
CA LEU A 58 -2.45 17.77 41.35
C LEU A 58 -1.14 17.05 41.68
N GLN A 59 -0.86 15.97 40.94
CA GLN A 59 0.44 15.35 40.96
C GLN A 59 1.40 16.13 40.07
N ASP A 60 2.55 16.54 40.62
CA ASP A 60 3.62 17.16 39.83
C ASP A 60 4.26 16.12 38.91
N ASN A 61 4.38 16.48 37.64
CA ASN A 61 5.01 15.69 36.58
C ASN A 61 5.86 16.59 35.66
N SER A 62 6.39 17.70 36.19
CA SER A 62 7.17 18.67 35.44
C SER A 62 8.44 18.05 34.79
N PRO A 63 8.85 18.50 33.58
CA PRO A 63 8.15 19.38 32.65
C PRO A 63 7.40 18.56 31.59
N GLN A 64 6.15 18.14 31.86
CA GLN A 64 5.31 17.39 30.92
C GLN A 64 3.94 18.04 30.76
N ALA A 65 3.15 17.61 29.79
CA ALA A 65 1.76 18.04 29.69
C ALA A 65 0.97 17.69 30.97
N GLN A 66 0.07 18.59 31.38
CA GLN A 66 -0.80 18.40 32.55
C GLN A 66 -2.19 18.94 32.25
N SER A 67 -3.24 18.23 32.65
CA SER A 67 -4.63 18.65 32.47
C SER A 67 -5.52 18.17 33.62
N ALA A 68 -6.64 18.84 33.81
CA ALA A 68 -7.72 18.35 34.66
C ALA A 68 -9.08 18.83 34.15
N SER A 69 -10.14 18.20 34.65
CA SER A 69 -11.51 18.53 34.24
C SER A 69 -12.49 18.53 35.41
N PHE A 70 -13.62 19.22 35.22
CA PHE A 70 -14.71 19.30 36.17
C PHE A 70 -16.06 19.22 35.47
N GLU A 71 -16.97 18.42 36.01
CA GLU A 71 -18.35 18.28 35.51
C GLU A 71 -19.28 19.28 36.23
N ILE A 72 -19.94 20.13 35.46
CA ILE A 72 -21.06 20.96 35.90
C ILE A 72 -22.35 20.18 35.68
N LYS A 73 -23.16 20.05 36.74
CA LYS A 73 -24.45 19.33 36.70
C LYS A 73 -25.60 20.22 37.12
N ASN A 74 -26.74 20.07 36.43
CA ASN A 74 -28.01 20.74 36.71
C ASN A 74 -27.87 22.26 36.86
N LYS A 75 -27.08 22.89 35.98
CA LYS A 75 -26.84 24.32 36.02
C LYS A 75 -28.12 25.07 35.67
N ALA A 76 -28.47 26.06 36.47
CA ALA A 76 -29.59 26.93 36.16
C ALA A 76 -29.35 27.70 34.85
N ALA A 77 -30.44 28.08 34.20
CA ALA A 77 -30.42 28.95 33.04
C ALA A 77 -29.69 30.26 33.33
N GLY A 78 -28.85 30.69 32.40
CA GLY A 78 -28.11 31.95 32.51
C GLY A 78 -26.75 31.89 31.83
N THR A 79 -26.05 33.01 31.85
CA THR A 79 -24.69 33.13 31.33
C THR A 79 -23.70 33.20 32.48
N TYR A 80 -22.69 32.33 32.42
CA TYR A 80 -21.67 32.16 33.46
C TYR A 80 -20.29 32.31 32.86
N THR A 81 -19.38 32.93 33.61
CA THR A 81 -17.95 33.02 33.24
C THR A 81 -17.14 32.05 34.08
N TYR A 82 -16.19 31.35 33.46
CA TYR A 82 -15.31 30.41 34.14
C TYR A 82 -13.84 30.73 33.89
N LYS A 83 -13.01 30.55 34.92
CA LYS A 83 -11.54 30.58 34.83
C LYS A 83 -10.93 29.57 35.80
N ALA A 84 -9.79 29.02 35.44
CA ALA A 84 -9.01 28.13 36.31
C ALA A 84 -7.73 28.84 36.79
N GLU A 85 -7.30 28.53 38.01
CA GLU A 85 -6.01 28.94 38.55
C GLU A 85 -5.22 27.69 38.92
N VAL A 86 -4.04 27.54 38.35
CA VAL A 86 -3.13 26.43 38.63
C VAL A 86 -1.96 26.99 39.43
N SER A 87 -1.65 26.38 40.57
CA SER A 87 -0.64 26.89 41.51
C SER A 87 0.39 25.82 41.87
N ASN A 88 1.63 26.25 42.07
CA ASN A 88 2.70 25.47 42.69
C ASN A 88 3.46 26.34 43.72
N ALA A 89 4.56 25.85 44.28
CA ALA A 89 5.36 26.58 45.27
C ALA A 89 5.94 27.91 44.76
N HIS A 90 6.02 28.10 43.43
CA HIS A 90 6.58 29.28 42.79
C HIS A 90 5.51 30.30 42.34
N GLY A 91 4.23 30.00 42.52
CA GLY A 91 3.13 30.93 42.26
C GLY A 91 1.98 30.32 41.47
N THR A 92 1.11 31.20 40.97
CA THR A 92 -0.16 30.86 40.33
C THR A 92 -0.20 31.39 38.90
N THR A 93 -0.73 30.58 37.99
CA THR A 93 -1.08 30.98 36.62
C THR A 93 -2.58 30.81 36.41
N THR A 94 -3.23 31.88 35.98
CA THR A 94 -4.67 31.92 35.66
C THR A 94 -4.88 31.64 34.17
N SER A 95 -5.90 30.85 33.84
CA SER A 95 -6.30 30.57 32.46
C SER A 95 -6.95 31.76 31.76
N ASN A 96 -7.24 31.61 30.46
CA ASN A 96 -8.28 32.41 29.80
C ASN A 96 -9.62 32.27 30.54
N THR A 97 -10.43 33.33 30.48
CA THR A 97 -11.84 33.28 30.92
C THR A 97 -12.71 32.82 29.75
N ILE A 98 -13.57 31.84 29.99
CA ILE A 98 -14.58 31.38 29.02
C ILE A 98 -15.97 31.78 29.50
N THR A 99 -16.91 31.95 28.56
CA THR A 99 -18.32 32.24 28.86
C THR A 99 -19.18 31.08 28.37
N VAL A 100 -20.03 30.54 29.23
CA VAL A 100 -20.98 29.47 28.91
C VAL A 100 -22.39 29.96 29.18
N THR A 101 -23.26 29.82 28.18
CA THR A 101 -24.69 30.08 28.32
C THR A 101 -25.42 28.75 28.53
N VAL A 102 -26.28 28.71 29.54
CA VAL A 102 -27.20 27.60 29.81
C VAL A 102 -28.61 28.08 29.50
N GLY A 103 -29.32 27.33 28.66
CA GLY A 103 -30.69 27.66 28.27
C GLY A 103 -31.65 27.54 29.45
N SER A 104 -32.76 28.27 29.42
CA SER A 104 -33.91 27.98 30.27
C SER A 104 -34.48 26.64 29.87
N ASP A 105 -34.38 25.64 30.73
CA ASP A 105 -35.02 24.33 30.59
C ASP A 105 -36.47 24.53 30.11
N GLY A 106 -36.69 24.34 28.82
CA GLY A 106 -37.99 24.41 28.18
C GLY A 106 -38.82 23.22 28.62
N GLY A 107 -39.34 23.26 29.85
CA GLY A 107 -40.32 22.33 30.40
C GLY A 107 -41.73 22.53 29.84
N GLY A 108 -41.86 22.94 28.57
CA GLY A 108 -43.07 22.71 27.78
C GLY A 108 -42.79 21.51 26.91
N SER A 109 -43.70 20.53 26.85
CA SER A 109 -43.56 19.40 25.95
C SER A 109 -43.37 19.93 24.54
N ASP A 110 -42.16 19.85 24.01
CA ASP A 110 -41.93 20.09 22.60
C ASP A 110 -42.74 19.04 21.84
N THR A 111 -43.68 19.51 21.01
CA THR A 111 -44.58 18.65 20.23
C THR A 111 -44.32 18.76 18.74
N ILE A 112 -43.33 19.57 18.34
CA ILE A 112 -43.00 19.80 16.94
C ILE A 112 -41.90 18.80 16.59
N ALA A 113 -42.11 18.05 15.51
CA ALA A 113 -41.12 17.13 15.02
C ALA A 113 -40.04 17.84 14.19
N PRO A 114 -38.79 17.34 14.22
CA PRO A 114 -37.74 17.82 13.33
C PRO A 114 -38.11 17.76 11.85
N SER A 115 -37.46 18.57 11.03
CA SER A 115 -37.53 18.45 9.56
C SER A 115 -37.03 17.08 9.10
N ALA A 116 -37.56 16.56 7.99
CA ALA A 116 -37.03 15.32 7.41
C ALA A 116 -35.56 15.50 6.97
N PRO A 117 -34.67 14.52 7.19
CA PRO A 117 -33.33 14.55 6.61
C PRO A 117 -33.40 14.54 5.09
N THR A 118 -32.49 15.24 4.40
CA THR A 118 -32.45 15.31 2.93
C THR A 118 -31.13 14.79 2.37
N ASN A 119 -31.07 14.58 1.05
CA ASN A 119 -29.86 14.13 0.34
C ASN A 119 -29.26 12.84 0.92
N LEU A 120 -30.11 11.90 1.36
CA LEU A 120 -29.63 10.58 1.76
C LEU A 120 -28.93 9.94 0.55
N SER A 121 -27.70 9.50 0.77
CA SER A 121 -26.82 8.88 -0.23
C SER A 121 -25.95 7.81 0.41
N SER A 122 -25.34 6.97 -0.43
CA SER A 122 -24.42 5.91 -0.01
C SER A 122 -23.01 6.21 -0.56
N PRO A 123 -22.09 6.79 0.24
CA PRO A 123 -20.74 7.10 -0.22
C PRO A 123 -19.85 5.85 -0.39
N ALA A 124 -20.18 4.73 0.25
CA ALA A 124 -19.39 3.50 0.17
C ALA A 124 -20.22 2.25 0.51
N GLN A 125 -19.80 1.10 -0.04
CA GLN A 125 -20.38 -0.21 0.24
C GLN A 125 -19.33 -1.32 0.13
N THR A 126 -19.48 -2.38 0.92
CA THR A 126 -18.73 -3.64 0.83
C THR A 126 -19.69 -4.80 0.51
N ALA A 127 -19.23 -6.06 0.65
CA ALA A 127 -20.09 -7.22 0.57
C ALA A 127 -21.06 -7.33 1.76
N ASN A 128 -20.72 -6.75 2.91
CA ASN A 128 -21.45 -6.92 4.16
C ASN A 128 -21.74 -5.61 4.90
N THR A 129 -21.40 -4.46 4.32
CA THR A 129 -21.70 -3.14 4.87
C THR A 129 -22.20 -2.15 3.81
N VAL A 130 -23.00 -1.19 4.25
CA VAL A 130 -23.42 0.00 3.48
C VAL A 130 -23.21 1.22 4.37
N SER A 131 -22.40 2.18 3.91
CA SER A 131 -22.24 3.47 4.55
C SER A 131 -23.24 4.47 3.98
N LEU A 132 -23.87 5.24 4.86
CA LEU A 132 -24.92 6.20 4.55
C LEU A 132 -24.49 7.60 5.02
N SER A 133 -24.87 8.62 4.26
CA SER A 133 -24.73 10.03 4.64
C SER A 133 -25.92 10.84 4.18
N TRP A 134 -26.29 11.87 4.94
CA TRP A 134 -27.41 12.76 4.66
C TRP A 134 -27.11 14.19 5.12
N THR A 135 -27.97 15.14 4.73
CA THR A 135 -27.96 16.52 5.22
C THR A 135 -28.71 16.61 6.54
N ALA A 136 -28.18 17.39 7.49
CA ALA A 136 -28.76 17.53 8.82
C ALA A 136 -30.18 18.10 8.80
N SER A 137 -31.01 17.61 9.73
CA SER A 137 -32.34 18.17 10.02
C SER A 137 -32.24 19.41 10.91
N THR A 138 -33.31 20.21 10.92
CA THR A 138 -33.49 21.35 11.82
C THR A 138 -34.74 21.16 12.65
N ASP A 139 -34.77 21.77 13.83
CA ASP A 139 -35.86 21.67 14.80
C ASP A 139 -35.91 22.92 15.70
N ASN A 140 -37.04 23.22 16.34
CA ASN A 140 -37.22 24.37 17.23
C ASN A 140 -36.48 24.23 18.57
N VAL A 141 -36.26 23.02 19.08
CA VAL A 141 -35.52 22.76 20.33
C VAL A 141 -34.23 21.98 20.06
N GLY A 142 -34.15 21.27 18.94
CA GLY A 142 -32.92 20.72 18.38
C GLY A 142 -32.98 19.23 18.11
N VAL A 143 -32.22 18.80 17.10
CA VAL A 143 -32.13 17.39 16.71
C VAL A 143 -31.13 16.67 17.61
N THR A 144 -31.57 15.62 18.30
CA THR A 144 -30.73 14.82 19.20
C THR A 144 -30.17 13.57 18.52
N GLY A 145 -30.75 13.15 17.39
CA GLY A 145 -30.19 12.09 16.56
C GLY A 145 -31.09 11.67 15.42
N TYR A 146 -30.73 10.54 14.82
CA TYR A 146 -31.35 9.97 13.65
C TYR A 146 -31.59 8.48 13.84
N ASP A 147 -32.75 8.01 13.40
CA ASP A 147 -33.11 6.60 13.31
C ASP A 147 -32.96 6.15 11.85
N VAL A 148 -32.19 5.08 11.63
CA VAL A 148 -31.88 4.55 10.30
C VAL A 148 -32.68 3.27 10.06
N TYR A 149 -33.36 3.21 8.92
CA TYR A 149 -34.24 2.10 8.54
C TYR A 149 -33.72 1.39 7.29
N ARG A 150 -33.73 0.05 7.32
CA ARG A 150 -33.53 -0.84 6.18
C ARG A 150 -34.86 -1.52 5.86
N GLY A 151 -35.49 -1.13 4.76
CA GLY A 151 -36.90 -1.40 4.50
C GLY A 151 -37.76 -0.77 5.61
N THR A 152 -38.54 -1.57 6.31
CA THR A 152 -39.36 -1.13 7.45
C THR A 152 -38.68 -1.35 8.80
N THR A 153 -37.51 -2.01 8.84
CA THR A 153 -36.82 -2.37 10.08
C THR A 153 -35.82 -1.29 10.47
N LYS A 154 -35.89 -0.80 11.70
CA LYS A 154 -34.88 0.11 12.27
C LYS A 154 -33.59 -0.68 12.54
N VAL A 155 -32.51 -0.34 11.84
CA VAL A 155 -31.22 -1.03 11.94
C VAL A 155 -30.23 -0.35 12.87
N GLY A 156 -30.46 0.92 13.22
CA GLY A 156 -29.63 1.62 14.19
C GLY A 156 -30.03 3.08 14.41
N THR A 157 -29.19 3.77 15.18
CA THR A 157 -29.32 5.20 15.45
C THR A 157 -27.98 5.91 15.33
N SER A 158 -27.98 7.17 14.93
CA SER A 158 -26.76 8.00 14.84
C SER A 158 -27.00 9.38 15.44
N THR A 159 -26.01 9.95 16.12
CA THR A 159 -25.99 11.37 16.51
C THR A 159 -25.29 12.26 15.48
N SER A 160 -24.67 11.65 14.46
CA SER A 160 -24.05 12.33 13.32
C SER A 160 -24.91 12.18 12.06
N THR A 161 -24.56 12.89 10.99
CA THR A 161 -25.25 12.80 9.69
C THR A 161 -24.72 11.67 8.80
N SER A 162 -24.31 10.57 9.43
CA SER A 162 -23.79 9.37 8.79
C SER A 162 -24.07 8.13 9.63
N TYR A 163 -24.11 6.97 8.98
CA TYR A 163 -24.26 5.67 9.63
C TYR A 163 -23.73 4.55 8.73
N THR A 164 -23.12 3.51 9.30
CA THR A 164 -22.73 2.30 8.55
C THR A 164 -23.54 1.12 9.04
N ASP A 165 -24.39 0.59 8.17
CA ASP A 165 -25.10 -0.66 8.40
C ASP A 165 -24.16 -1.84 8.13
N GLN A 166 -24.18 -2.86 8.99
CA GLN A 166 -23.24 -3.98 9.00
C GLN A 166 -23.98 -5.32 9.04
N GLY A 167 -23.27 -6.42 8.78
CA GLY A 167 -23.83 -7.76 8.81
C GLY A 167 -24.83 -8.02 7.68
N LEU A 168 -24.67 -7.31 6.55
CA LEU A 168 -25.49 -7.49 5.37
C LEU A 168 -25.08 -8.74 4.59
N THR A 169 -26.05 -9.30 3.89
CA THR A 169 -25.82 -10.36 2.90
C THR A 169 -25.25 -9.74 1.63
N ALA A 170 -24.26 -10.40 1.05
CA ALA A 170 -23.65 -9.97 -0.20
C ALA A 170 -24.61 -10.04 -1.39
N ASN A 171 -24.30 -9.25 -2.42
CA ASN A 171 -25.06 -9.15 -3.67
C ASN A 171 -26.57 -8.91 -3.47
N THR A 172 -26.94 -8.26 -2.37
CA THR A 172 -28.33 -8.09 -1.95
C THR A 172 -28.70 -6.62 -1.96
N SER A 173 -29.85 -6.29 -2.56
CA SER A 173 -30.37 -4.93 -2.59
C SER A 173 -31.07 -4.59 -1.27
N TYR A 174 -30.66 -3.48 -0.68
CA TYR A 174 -31.24 -2.93 0.54
C TYR A 174 -31.71 -1.50 0.30
N THR A 175 -32.93 -1.19 0.77
CA THR A 175 -33.50 0.16 0.67
C THR A 175 -33.39 0.85 2.02
N TYR A 176 -32.87 2.08 2.04
CA TYR A 176 -32.64 2.85 3.25
C TYR A 176 -33.46 4.13 3.30
N THR A 177 -33.94 4.47 4.50
CA THR A 177 -34.48 5.80 4.85
C THR A 177 -34.00 6.22 6.23
N VAL A 178 -33.99 7.52 6.51
CA VAL A 178 -33.57 8.08 7.80
C VAL A 178 -34.64 9.03 8.33
N LYS A 179 -34.87 9.02 9.64
CA LYS A 179 -35.73 9.98 10.36
C LYS A 179 -34.94 10.68 11.46
N ALA A 180 -35.14 11.97 11.65
CA ALA A 180 -34.58 12.72 12.77
C ALA A 180 -35.49 12.63 14.00
N LYS A 181 -34.90 12.80 15.19
CA LYS A 181 -35.61 12.88 16.46
C LYS A 181 -35.03 13.98 17.35
N ASP A 182 -35.86 14.52 18.22
CA ASP A 182 -35.49 15.52 19.22
C ASP A 182 -35.40 14.91 20.63
N ALA A 183 -35.25 15.77 21.65
CA ALA A 183 -35.16 15.35 23.05
C ALA A 183 -36.53 14.98 23.66
N ALA A 184 -37.62 15.50 23.11
CA ALA A 184 -38.99 15.24 23.56
C ALA A 184 -39.58 13.95 22.97
N GLY A 185 -38.90 13.36 21.98
CA GLY A 185 -39.29 12.11 21.33
C GLY A 185 -40.12 12.31 20.07
N ASN A 186 -40.26 13.54 19.55
CA ASN A 186 -40.91 13.72 18.25
C ASN A 186 -39.98 13.22 17.14
N VAL A 187 -40.57 12.64 16.11
CA VAL A 187 -39.85 11.98 15.01
C VAL A 187 -40.31 12.57 13.68
N SER A 188 -39.34 12.92 12.84
CA SER A 188 -39.59 13.52 11.53
C SER A 188 -40.29 12.56 10.55
N ALA A 189 -40.77 13.11 9.43
CA ALA A 189 -41.00 12.31 8.23
C ALA A 189 -39.69 11.66 7.73
N SER A 190 -39.80 10.59 6.94
CA SER A 190 -38.65 9.91 6.33
C SER A 190 -37.95 10.80 5.28
N SER A 191 -36.63 10.62 5.16
CA SER A 191 -35.84 11.14 4.04
C SER A 191 -36.29 10.57 2.69
N ASN A 192 -35.63 11.03 1.60
CA ASN A 192 -35.63 10.27 0.35
C ASN A 192 -35.13 8.85 0.60
N ALA A 193 -35.69 7.88 -0.13
CA ALA A 193 -35.22 6.50 -0.10
C ALA A 193 -34.06 6.32 -1.09
N ILE A 194 -33.09 5.50 -0.72
CA ILE A 194 -32.07 4.99 -1.66
C ILE A 194 -32.08 3.48 -1.64
N THR A 195 -31.86 2.85 -2.79
CA THR A 195 -31.62 1.42 -2.88
C THR A 195 -30.15 1.20 -3.22
N VAL A 196 -29.49 0.39 -2.41
CA VAL A 196 -28.05 0.13 -2.46
C VAL A 196 -27.87 -1.38 -2.49
N GLN A 197 -27.17 -1.89 -3.50
CA GLN A 197 -26.84 -3.30 -3.60
C GLN A 197 -25.46 -3.54 -3.01
N THR A 198 -25.36 -4.37 -1.97
CA THR A 198 -24.05 -4.81 -1.44
C THR A 198 -23.24 -5.48 -2.53
N LYS A 199 -21.92 -5.39 -2.44
CA LYS A 199 -21.03 -6.10 -3.38
C LYS A 199 -21.21 -7.62 -3.22
N ALA A 200 -20.85 -8.41 -4.22
CA ALA A 200 -20.72 -9.85 -4.04
C ALA A 200 -19.65 -10.18 -2.97
N GLU A 201 -19.73 -11.35 -2.33
CA GLU A 201 -18.65 -11.79 -1.43
C GLU A 201 -17.37 -11.96 -2.24
N ASP A 202 -16.27 -11.49 -1.67
CA ASP A 202 -14.94 -11.77 -2.20
C ASP A 202 -14.66 -13.23 -1.86
N ASP A 203 -14.86 -14.12 -2.83
CA ASP A 203 -14.79 -15.58 -2.71
C ASP A 203 -13.39 -16.13 -2.43
N GLY A 204 -12.43 -15.27 -2.06
CA GLY A 204 -11.03 -15.65 -1.91
C GLY A 204 -10.43 -16.22 -3.20
N GLY A 205 -11.06 -16.05 -4.36
CA GLY A 205 -10.70 -16.72 -5.60
C GLY A 205 -11.12 -15.93 -6.82
N THR A 206 -10.35 -14.89 -7.15
CA THR A 206 -10.38 -14.13 -8.43
C THR A 206 -11.72 -13.39 -8.64
N THR A 207 -11.91 -12.16 -8.16
CA THR A 207 -11.35 -10.93 -8.75
C THR A 207 -11.88 -9.76 -7.90
N PRO A 208 -11.04 -8.89 -7.28
CA PRO A 208 -11.53 -7.76 -6.50
C PRO A 208 -12.27 -6.75 -7.42
N PRO A 209 -13.20 -5.92 -6.90
CA PRO A 209 -13.87 -4.91 -7.69
C PRO A 209 -12.85 -3.91 -8.27
N LEU A 210 -12.58 -4.04 -9.58
CA LEU A 210 -11.85 -3.11 -10.47
C LEU A 210 -10.72 -2.29 -9.84
N GLY A 211 -9.76 -2.96 -9.20
CA GLY A 211 -8.43 -2.40 -8.98
C GLY A 211 -7.40 -3.29 -9.68
N LYS A 212 -6.69 -2.76 -10.68
CA LYS A 212 -5.58 -3.48 -11.30
C LYS A 212 -4.50 -3.76 -10.24
N LYS A 213 -3.80 -4.88 -10.36
CA LYS A 213 -2.64 -5.21 -9.51
C LYS A 213 -1.52 -4.21 -9.79
N ILE A 214 -0.88 -3.76 -8.72
CA ILE A 214 0.38 -3.02 -8.75
C ILE A 214 1.34 -3.81 -7.86
N VAL A 215 2.26 -4.52 -8.49
CA VAL A 215 3.21 -5.44 -7.84
C VAL A 215 4.60 -4.82 -7.88
N ALA A 216 5.16 -4.56 -6.71
CA ALA A 216 6.49 -3.97 -6.60
C ALA A 216 7.53 -5.05 -6.28
N TYR A 217 8.74 -4.96 -6.85
CA TYR A 217 9.90 -5.70 -6.34
C TYR A 217 10.74 -4.81 -5.42
N TYR A 218 11.08 -5.33 -4.24
CA TYR A 218 12.09 -4.77 -3.34
C TYR A 218 13.22 -5.79 -3.16
N THR A 219 14.45 -5.38 -3.46
CA THR A 219 15.62 -6.25 -3.32
C THR A 219 16.26 -6.14 -1.94
N ALA A 220 16.70 -7.27 -1.38
CA ALA A 220 17.30 -7.36 -0.05
C ALA A 220 18.50 -6.42 0.07
N TRP A 221 19.32 -6.35 -0.99
CA TRP A 221 20.51 -5.51 -1.06
C TRP A 221 20.21 -4.01 -1.25
N SER A 222 18.95 -3.62 -1.54
CA SER A 222 18.57 -2.20 -1.57
C SER A 222 18.83 -1.50 -0.24
N THR A 223 18.86 -2.26 0.87
CA THR A 223 19.14 -1.76 2.22
C THR A 223 20.56 -1.21 2.40
N TYR A 224 21.52 -1.61 1.56
CA TYR A 224 22.95 -1.29 1.70
C TYR A 224 23.37 -0.06 0.91
N GLY A 225 24.19 -0.23 -0.15
CA GLY A 225 24.78 0.87 -0.92
C GLY A 225 23.73 1.72 -1.64
N ARG A 226 22.64 1.08 -2.09
CA ARG A 226 21.45 1.81 -2.56
C ARG A 226 20.90 2.68 -1.43
N ASN A 227 20.85 2.20 -0.18
CA ASN A 227 20.24 2.91 0.93
C ASN A 227 18.77 3.30 0.62
N TYR A 228 18.00 2.31 0.18
CA TYR A 228 16.55 2.38 0.05
C TYR A 228 15.95 1.32 0.98
N GLN A 229 15.24 1.78 1.99
CA GLN A 229 14.77 0.96 3.10
C GLN A 229 13.30 0.59 2.89
N VAL A 230 12.85 -0.51 3.50
CA VAL A 230 11.42 -0.90 3.48
C VAL A 230 10.50 0.22 3.98
N ALA A 231 10.98 1.06 4.90
CA ALA A 231 10.25 2.23 5.42
C ALA A 231 10.01 3.33 4.37
N ASP A 232 10.79 3.39 3.28
CA ASP A 232 10.66 4.38 2.21
C ASP A 232 9.51 4.05 1.25
N ILE A 233 9.03 2.80 1.29
CA ILE A 233 7.99 2.26 0.41
C ILE A 233 6.65 2.95 0.68
N ASP A 234 6.06 3.48 -0.39
CA ASP A 234 4.69 4.02 -0.37
C ASP A 234 3.67 2.88 -0.57
N GLY A 235 3.37 2.16 0.52
CA GLY A 235 2.41 1.06 0.51
C GLY A 235 0.99 1.46 0.12
N SER A 236 0.64 2.76 0.10
CA SER A 236 -0.67 3.23 -0.38
C SER A 236 -0.82 3.10 -1.91
N LYS A 237 0.30 3.00 -2.63
CA LYS A 237 0.35 2.98 -4.10
C LYS A 237 0.57 1.60 -4.71
N ILE A 238 0.79 0.60 -3.88
CA ILE A 238 1.04 -0.78 -4.32
C ILE A 238 0.02 -1.71 -3.69
N THR A 239 -0.27 -2.81 -4.37
CA THR A 239 -1.17 -3.85 -3.89
C THR A 239 -0.40 -5.04 -3.33
N HIS A 240 0.73 -5.35 -3.97
CA HIS A 240 1.57 -6.49 -3.65
C HIS A 240 3.04 -6.04 -3.66
N LEU A 241 3.85 -6.67 -2.82
CA LEU A 241 5.29 -6.48 -2.74
C LEU A 241 5.98 -7.84 -2.80
N ASN A 242 6.73 -8.08 -3.85
CA ASN A 242 7.63 -9.23 -3.98
C ASN A 242 8.98 -8.85 -3.36
N TYR A 243 9.38 -9.60 -2.33
CA TYR A 243 10.68 -9.44 -1.71
C TYR A 243 11.71 -10.32 -2.41
N ALA A 244 12.68 -9.70 -3.05
CA ALA A 244 13.74 -10.34 -3.82
C ALA A 244 15.05 -10.41 -3.02
N PHE A 245 15.69 -11.54 -2.80
CA PHE A 245 15.23 -12.89 -3.09
C PHE A 245 15.51 -13.79 -1.90
N ALA A 246 14.74 -14.88 -1.78
CA ALA A 246 15.20 -16.08 -1.11
C ALA A 246 15.97 -16.97 -2.09
N ASN A 247 16.92 -17.75 -1.58
CA ASN A 247 17.75 -18.66 -2.36
C ASN A 247 17.18 -20.09 -2.27
N VAL A 248 17.55 -20.94 -3.22
CA VAL A 248 17.28 -22.39 -3.20
C VAL A 248 18.58 -23.12 -2.87
N GLN A 249 18.61 -23.84 -1.76
CA GLN A 249 19.76 -24.65 -1.35
C GLN A 249 19.30 -26.03 -0.88
N ASN A 250 19.96 -27.09 -1.36
CA ASN A 250 19.63 -28.47 -1.00
C ASN A 250 18.15 -28.84 -1.21
N GLY A 251 17.51 -28.27 -2.23
CA GLY A 251 16.09 -28.48 -2.55
C GLY A 251 15.11 -27.75 -1.62
N GLU A 252 15.56 -26.77 -0.84
CA GLU A 252 14.76 -25.97 0.08
C GLU A 252 14.96 -24.48 -0.16
N ILE A 253 13.95 -23.69 0.18
CA ILE A 253 14.06 -22.23 0.21
C ILE A 253 14.77 -21.82 1.50
N VAL A 254 15.77 -20.96 1.37
CA VAL A 254 16.56 -20.40 2.47
C VAL A 254 16.66 -18.88 2.39
N VAL A 255 16.91 -18.24 3.53
CA VAL A 255 17.12 -16.80 3.61
C VAL A 255 18.31 -16.41 2.76
N GLY A 256 18.15 -15.40 1.90
CA GLY A 256 19.18 -14.99 0.94
C GLY A 256 20.34 -14.26 1.62
N ASP A 257 20.02 -13.26 2.45
CA ASP A 257 21.00 -12.49 3.21
C ASP A 257 20.53 -12.38 4.67
N THR A 258 21.06 -13.24 5.54
CA THR A 258 20.64 -13.28 6.94
C THR A 258 20.85 -11.95 7.66
N TYR A 259 21.88 -11.18 7.30
CA TYR A 259 22.12 -9.90 7.94
C TYR A 259 21.07 -8.87 7.50
N ALA A 260 20.87 -8.66 6.20
CA ALA A 260 19.85 -7.74 5.71
C ALA A 260 18.45 -8.14 6.16
N ASP A 261 18.13 -9.43 6.08
CA ASP A 261 16.77 -9.96 6.20
C ASP A 261 16.34 -10.09 7.65
N LEU A 262 17.25 -10.45 8.56
CA LEU A 262 16.93 -10.83 9.94
C LEU A 262 17.61 -9.98 11.03
N ASP A 263 18.82 -9.46 10.79
CA ASP A 263 19.65 -8.90 11.88
C ASP A 263 19.83 -7.38 11.84
N LYS A 264 19.85 -6.77 10.63
CA LYS A 264 20.09 -5.34 10.45
C LYS A 264 19.09 -4.53 11.28
N ALA A 265 19.62 -3.70 12.18
CA ALA A 265 18.81 -2.90 13.09
C ALA A 265 18.30 -1.64 12.39
N PHE A 266 17.03 -1.32 12.65
CA PHE A 266 16.38 -0.08 12.22
C PHE A 266 15.90 0.74 13.43
N PRO A 267 15.72 2.06 13.29
CA PRO A 267 15.15 2.89 14.35
C PRO A 267 13.82 2.32 14.87
N GLY A 268 13.72 2.16 16.20
CA GLY A 268 12.55 1.59 16.85
C GLY A 268 12.46 0.06 16.82
N ASP A 269 13.53 -0.65 16.44
CA ASP A 269 13.64 -2.09 16.68
C ASP A 269 13.96 -2.38 18.15
N CYS A 270 13.48 -3.53 18.64
CA CYS A 270 13.78 -4.00 19.99
C CYS A 270 15.13 -4.72 20.08
N TRP A 271 15.76 -4.62 21.24
CA TRP A 271 17.14 -5.07 21.48
C TRP A 271 17.23 -6.40 22.22
N GLU A 272 16.10 -6.95 22.66
CA GLU A 272 16.02 -8.17 23.46
C GLU A 272 16.29 -9.43 22.62
N ALA A 273 16.69 -10.51 23.30
CA ALA A 273 16.89 -11.81 22.68
C ALA A 273 15.56 -12.33 22.10
N GLY A 274 15.57 -12.76 20.84
CA GLY A 274 14.38 -13.22 20.12
C GLY A 274 13.59 -12.12 19.38
N CYS A 275 14.03 -10.86 19.45
CA CYS A 275 13.46 -9.79 18.64
C CYS A 275 13.68 -10.02 17.14
N LYS A 276 12.61 -9.93 16.34
CA LYS A 276 12.71 -9.88 14.88
C LYS A 276 13.31 -8.54 14.45
N ARG A 277 14.29 -8.55 13.54
CA ARG A 277 14.89 -7.36 12.92
C ARG A 277 15.01 -7.56 11.41
N GLY A 278 15.86 -6.76 10.77
CA GLY A 278 16.09 -6.82 9.34
C GLY A 278 14.88 -6.40 8.52
N ASN A 279 15.01 -6.56 7.21
CA ASN A 279 13.97 -6.21 6.25
C ASN A 279 12.68 -6.99 6.53
N PHE A 280 12.73 -8.24 7.00
CA PHE A 280 11.52 -9.02 7.30
C PHE A 280 10.70 -8.41 8.43
N ASN A 281 11.35 -7.91 9.49
CA ASN A 281 10.63 -7.16 10.52
C ASN A 281 10.05 -5.85 9.98
N GLN A 282 10.81 -5.13 9.14
CA GLN A 282 10.30 -3.89 8.54
C GLN A 282 9.10 -4.13 7.62
N LEU A 283 9.04 -5.26 6.91
CA LEU A 283 7.88 -5.65 6.11
C LEU A 283 6.63 -5.85 6.98
N GLN A 284 6.78 -6.46 8.16
CA GLN A 284 5.66 -6.60 9.09
C GLN A 284 5.15 -5.23 9.58
N LYS A 285 6.05 -4.29 9.88
CA LYS A 285 5.70 -2.91 10.21
C LYS A 285 5.01 -2.19 9.04
N LEU A 286 5.47 -2.43 7.81
CA LEU A 286 4.84 -1.87 6.60
C LEU A 286 3.41 -2.40 6.42
N LYS A 287 3.17 -3.69 6.63
CA LYS A 287 1.82 -4.30 6.59
C LYS A 287 0.91 -3.80 7.70
N GLN A 288 1.44 -3.52 8.89
CA GLN A 288 0.66 -2.88 9.96
C GLN A 288 0.20 -1.47 9.57
N LYS A 289 1.07 -0.71 8.89
CA LYS A 289 0.75 0.62 8.35
C LYS A 289 -0.24 0.55 7.18
N TYR A 290 -0.14 -0.49 6.36
CA TYR A 290 -0.96 -0.69 5.16
C TYR A 290 -1.59 -2.10 5.15
N PRO A 291 -2.70 -2.32 5.89
CA PRO A 291 -3.28 -3.65 6.05
C PRO A 291 -3.76 -4.33 4.75
N HIS A 292 -3.96 -3.56 3.69
CA HIS A 292 -4.31 -4.09 2.36
C HIS A 292 -3.11 -4.71 1.62
N LEU A 293 -1.88 -4.31 1.96
CA LEU A 293 -0.67 -4.74 1.27
C LEU A 293 -0.41 -6.23 1.52
N LYS A 294 -0.19 -6.97 0.43
CA LYS A 294 0.26 -8.36 0.48
C LYS A 294 1.75 -8.45 0.14
N THR A 295 2.48 -9.25 0.90
CA THR A 295 3.92 -9.47 0.69
C THR A 295 4.16 -10.91 0.27
N LEU A 296 4.85 -11.13 -0.84
CA LEU A 296 5.30 -12.45 -1.26
C LEU A 296 6.82 -12.52 -1.14
N ILE A 297 7.34 -13.68 -0.74
CA ILE A 297 8.78 -13.95 -0.89
C ILE A 297 9.02 -14.42 -2.34
N SER A 298 9.87 -13.71 -3.07
CA SER A 298 10.31 -14.13 -4.40
C SER A 298 11.56 -14.99 -4.28
N VAL A 299 11.55 -16.15 -4.92
CA VAL A 299 12.58 -17.18 -4.78
C VAL A 299 13.31 -17.31 -6.11
N GLY A 300 14.65 -17.21 -6.08
CA GLY A 300 15.47 -17.37 -7.27
C GLY A 300 15.98 -16.04 -7.83
N GLY A 301 15.45 -15.65 -8.98
CA GLY A 301 16.00 -14.62 -9.86
C GLY A 301 17.24 -15.11 -10.61
N TRP A 302 17.85 -14.20 -11.38
CA TRP A 302 18.96 -14.48 -12.28
C TRP A 302 20.10 -15.33 -11.68
N THR A 303 20.55 -15.02 -10.45
CA THR A 303 21.72 -15.67 -9.82
C THR A 303 21.41 -16.94 -9.03
N TRP A 304 20.20 -17.08 -8.50
CA TRP A 304 19.86 -18.19 -7.59
C TRP A 304 18.90 -19.23 -8.21
N SER A 305 18.72 -19.18 -9.53
CA SER A 305 17.86 -20.12 -10.25
C SER A 305 18.46 -21.51 -10.51
N GLY A 306 19.78 -21.68 -10.34
CA GLY A 306 20.48 -22.92 -10.73
C GLY A 306 20.05 -24.19 -9.99
N ASN A 307 19.44 -24.08 -8.81
CA ASN A 307 19.01 -25.23 -8.00
C ASN A 307 17.54 -25.62 -8.20
N PHE A 308 16.77 -24.92 -9.04
CA PHE A 308 15.37 -25.24 -9.28
C PHE A 308 15.16 -26.56 -10.01
N SER A 309 16.01 -26.90 -11.00
CA SER A 309 15.85 -28.14 -11.77
C SER A 309 15.85 -29.37 -10.86
N ASP A 310 16.75 -29.42 -9.88
CA ASP A 310 16.80 -30.52 -8.91
C ASP A 310 15.65 -30.46 -7.89
N ALA A 311 15.26 -29.25 -7.45
CA ALA A 311 14.10 -29.06 -6.58
C ALA A 311 12.79 -29.52 -7.24
N ALA A 312 12.65 -29.38 -8.56
CA ALA A 312 11.45 -29.73 -9.32
C ALA A 312 11.40 -31.21 -9.75
N MET A 313 12.56 -31.90 -9.77
CA MET A 313 12.76 -33.17 -10.48
C MET A 313 11.83 -34.33 -10.08
N THR A 314 11.60 -34.53 -8.78
CA THR A 314 10.90 -35.71 -8.27
C THR A 314 9.76 -35.30 -7.33
N GLU A 315 8.80 -36.18 -7.10
CA GLU A 315 7.72 -35.89 -6.15
C GLU A 315 8.25 -35.61 -4.73
N ALA A 316 9.29 -36.33 -4.32
CA ALA A 316 9.95 -36.12 -3.04
C ALA A 316 10.65 -34.75 -2.98
N SER A 317 11.41 -34.36 -4.01
CA SER A 317 12.10 -33.06 -4.03
C SER A 317 11.11 -31.89 -4.12
N ARG A 318 10.04 -32.00 -4.92
CA ARG A 318 8.96 -30.99 -4.96
C ARG A 318 8.25 -30.84 -3.63
N THR A 319 7.95 -31.95 -2.97
CA THR A 319 7.32 -31.93 -1.63
C THR A 319 8.24 -31.27 -0.60
N LYS A 320 9.54 -31.59 -0.65
CA LYS A 320 10.55 -30.94 0.21
C LYS A 320 10.57 -29.42 -0.02
N PHE A 321 10.67 -29.01 -1.28
CA PHE A 321 10.66 -27.59 -1.66
C PHE A 321 9.38 -26.89 -1.19
N ALA A 322 8.20 -27.43 -1.51
CA ALA A 322 6.92 -26.83 -1.15
C ALA A 322 6.71 -26.71 0.37
N ASN A 323 7.11 -27.72 1.14
CA ASN A 323 7.05 -27.66 2.60
C ASN A 323 8.00 -26.59 3.16
N SER A 324 9.20 -26.44 2.58
CA SER A 324 10.12 -25.37 2.97
C SER A 324 9.58 -23.98 2.63
N ALA A 325 8.88 -23.83 1.50
CA ALA A 325 8.19 -22.59 1.11
C ALA A 325 7.13 -22.21 2.14
N LEU A 326 6.26 -23.16 2.49
CA LEU A 326 5.22 -22.94 3.50
C LEU A 326 5.83 -22.58 4.85
N LYS A 327 6.88 -23.28 5.28
CA LYS A 327 7.61 -22.97 6.51
C LYS A 327 8.12 -21.54 6.49
N PHE A 328 8.81 -21.14 5.42
CA PHE A 328 9.34 -19.79 5.24
C PHE A 328 8.25 -18.72 5.32
N VAL A 329 7.14 -18.94 4.60
CA VAL A 329 5.98 -18.03 4.57
C VAL A 329 5.38 -17.85 5.96
N ARG A 330 5.16 -18.95 6.70
CA ARG A 330 4.62 -18.92 8.08
C ARG A 330 5.61 -18.28 9.07
N GLU A 331 6.88 -18.62 8.99
CA GLU A 331 7.93 -18.17 9.93
C GLU A 331 8.16 -16.65 9.85
N TYR A 332 8.22 -16.12 8.63
CA TYR A 332 8.54 -14.71 8.38
C TYR A 332 7.31 -13.84 8.07
N GLY A 333 6.11 -14.41 8.04
CA GLY A 333 4.84 -13.68 7.96
C GLY A 333 4.52 -13.14 6.57
N PHE A 334 4.92 -13.85 5.52
CA PHE A 334 4.53 -13.55 4.14
C PHE A 334 3.09 -14.03 3.86
N ASP A 335 2.48 -13.50 2.80
CA ASP A 335 1.14 -13.87 2.33
C ASP A 335 1.19 -14.88 1.18
N GLY A 336 2.37 -15.26 0.72
CA GLY A 336 2.55 -16.17 -0.40
C GLY A 336 3.99 -16.28 -0.85
N VAL A 337 4.19 -17.04 -1.93
CA VAL A 337 5.48 -17.25 -2.57
C VAL A 337 5.39 -16.93 -4.06
N ASP A 338 6.42 -16.26 -4.57
CA ASP A 338 6.63 -15.97 -5.98
C ASP A 338 7.83 -16.79 -6.45
N ILE A 339 7.68 -17.56 -7.52
CA ILE A 339 8.75 -18.39 -8.07
C ILE A 339 9.34 -17.71 -9.29
N ASP A 340 10.58 -17.27 -9.16
CA ASP A 340 11.33 -16.60 -10.21
C ASP A 340 12.47 -17.52 -10.69
N TRP A 341 12.09 -18.57 -11.43
CA TRP A 341 13.05 -19.50 -12.03
C TRP A 341 13.44 -18.99 -13.41
N GLU A 342 14.69 -18.56 -13.53
CA GLU A 342 15.31 -18.07 -14.75
C GLU A 342 16.38 -19.03 -15.33
N TYR A 343 16.04 -19.95 -16.24
CA TYR A 343 14.70 -20.34 -16.70
C TYR A 343 14.56 -21.86 -16.77
N PRO A 344 13.34 -22.44 -16.70
CA PRO A 344 13.13 -23.86 -16.95
C PRO A 344 13.73 -24.30 -18.29
N VAL A 345 14.34 -25.48 -18.30
CA VAL A 345 15.01 -26.13 -19.44
C VAL A 345 16.31 -25.45 -19.90
N GLY A 346 16.30 -24.14 -20.14
CA GLY A 346 17.46 -23.46 -20.69
C GLY A 346 17.28 -21.97 -20.88
N GLY A 347 18.40 -21.29 -21.15
CA GLY A 347 18.56 -19.87 -20.88
C GLY A 347 19.11 -19.66 -19.46
N GLY A 348 19.08 -18.42 -18.98
CA GLY A 348 19.58 -18.08 -17.65
C GLY A 348 21.10 -18.24 -17.49
N LEU A 349 21.59 -18.11 -16.27
CA LEU A 349 23.01 -18.34 -15.95
C LEU A 349 23.38 -19.81 -15.89
N THR A 350 22.46 -20.67 -15.43
CA THR A 350 22.69 -22.11 -15.31
C THR A 350 21.57 -22.82 -16.08
N PRO A 351 21.87 -23.48 -17.20
CA PRO A 351 20.85 -24.15 -18.00
C PRO A 351 20.26 -25.33 -17.23
N GLY A 352 18.97 -25.55 -17.42
CA GLY A 352 18.22 -26.66 -16.86
C GLY A 352 18.28 -27.94 -17.70
N LYS A 353 17.26 -28.77 -17.56
CA LYS A 353 17.09 -30.07 -18.25
C LYS A 353 15.78 -30.06 -19.05
N PRO A 354 15.66 -30.80 -20.17
CA PRO A 354 14.40 -30.85 -20.93
C PRO A 354 13.17 -31.23 -20.11
N GLU A 355 13.33 -32.08 -19.10
CA GLU A 355 12.26 -32.50 -18.17
C GLU A 355 11.73 -31.36 -17.30
N ASP A 356 12.47 -30.25 -17.17
CA ASP A 356 12.04 -29.06 -16.43
C ASP A 356 10.74 -28.49 -16.97
N LYS A 357 10.44 -28.70 -18.26
CA LYS A 357 9.16 -28.27 -18.86
C LYS A 357 7.96 -28.83 -18.09
N GLN A 358 7.95 -30.14 -17.85
CA GLN A 358 6.87 -30.80 -17.09
C GLN A 358 7.09 -30.69 -15.58
N ASN A 359 8.35 -30.73 -15.11
CA ASN A 359 8.66 -30.63 -13.69
C ASN A 359 8.28 -29.27 -13.11
N PHE A 360 8.38 -28.19 -13.88
CA PHE A 360 7.90 -26.87 -13.48
C PHE A 360 6.39 -26.87 -13.21
N THR A 361 5.60 -27.44 -14.13
CA THR A 361 4.14 -27.63 -13.94
C THR A 361 3.83 -28.42 -12.67
N LEU A 362 4.54 -29.54 -12.45
CA LEU A 362 4.35 -30.38 -11.27
C LEU A 362 4.79 -29.67 -9.97
N LEU A 363 5.82 -28.82 -10.03
CA LEU A 363 6.25 -28.02 -8.89
C LEU A 363 5.19 -26.99 -8.52
N MET A 364 4.62 -26.27 -9.49
CA MET A 364 3.55 -25.29 -9.23
C MET A 364 2.31 -25.97 -8.66
N LYS A 365 1.94 -27.13 -9.21
CA LYS A 365 0.88 -27.97 -8.64
C LYS A 365 1.14 -28.31 -7.17
N LYS A 366 2.35 -28.82 -6.86
CA LYS A 366 2.70 -29.20 -5.49
C LYS A 366 2.67 -28.01 -4.53
N LEU A 367 3.19 -26.86 -4.94
CA LEU A 367 3.12 -25.62 -4.16
C LEU A 367 1.67 -25.22 -3.88
N ARG A 368 0.80 -25.21 -4.89
CA ARG A 368 -0.62 -24.88 -4.72
C ARG A 368 -1.32 -25.82 -3.75
N GLU A 369 -1.13 -27.14 -3.90
CA GLU A 369 -1.67 -28.16 -2.98
C GLU A 369 -1.24 -27.90 -1.52
N THR A 370 0.06 -27.67 -1.30
CA THR A 370 0.62 -27.40 0.03
C THR A 370 0.07 -26.10 0.62
N LEU A 371 0.00 -25.03 -0.17
CA LEU A 371 -0.48 -23.72 0.26
C LEU A 371 -2.00 -23.71 0.52
N ASP A 372 -2.79 -24.46 -0.25
CA ASP A 372 -4.24 -24.57 -0.03
C ASP A 372 -4.58 -25.38 1.21
N ALA A 373 -3.86 -26.48 1.46
CA ALA A 373 -4.01 -27.24 2.69
C ALA A 373 -3.71 -26.36 3.92
N ALA A 374 -2.58 -25.66 3.90
CA ALA A 374 -2.20 -24.73 4.96
C ALA A 374 -3.18 -23.55 5.09
N GLY A 375 -3.71 -23.04 3.97
CA GLY A 375 -4.65 -21.94 3.98
C GLY A 375 -5.98 -22.30 4.65
N LYS A 376 -6.45 -23.54 4.48
CA LYS A 376 -7.62 -24.07 5.19
C LYS A 376 -7.37 -24.18 6.69
N GLU A 377 -6.18 -24.61 7.11
CA GLU A 377 -5.77 -24.68 8.52
C GLU A 377 -5.69 -23.27 9.14
N ASP A 378 -5.12 -22.32 8.42
CA ASP A 378 -4.81 -20.97 8.92
C ASP A 378 -5.97 -19.98 8.73
N GLY A 379 -7.05 -20.39 8.08
CA GLY A 379 -8.22 -19.55 7.80
C GLY A 379 -7.92 -18.39 6.83
N LYS A 380 -6.96 -18.55 5.91
CA LYS A 380 -6.58 -17.53 4.92
C LYS A 380 -6.09 -18.15 3.62
N LYS A 381 -6.18 -17.41 2.52
CA LYS A 381 -5.54 -17.82 1.26
C LYS A 381 -4.09 -17.39 1.22
N TYR A 382 -3.22 -18.32 0.85
CA TYR A 382 -1.83 -18.04 0.49
C TYR A 382 -1.72 -17.84 -1.03
N LEU A 383 -0.98 -16.82 -1.43
CA LEU A 383 -0.77 -16.48 -2.83
C LEU A 383 0.37 -17.33 -3.43
N LEU A 384 0.20 -17.73 -4.69
CA LEU A 384 1.23 -18.38 -5.49
C LEU A 384 1.33 -17.69 -6.85
N THR A 385 2.52 -17.17 -7.16
CA THR A 385 2.80 -16.45 -8.41
C THR A 385 4.12 -16.90 -9.01
N ILE A 386 4.37 -16.48 -10.24
CA ILE A 386 5.68 -16.63 -10.88
C ILE A 386 6.11 -15.31 -11.52
N ALA A 387 7.41 -15.14 -11.68
CA ALA A 387 7.98 -14.28 -12.71
C ALA A 387 8.31 -15.14 -13.95
N SER A 388 7.79 -14.75 -15.11
CA SER A 388 7.99 -15.47 -16.37
C SER A 388 8.84 -14.70 -17.36
N GLY A 389 9.64 -15.41 -18.15
CA GLY A 389 10.30 -14.84 -19.31
C GLY A 389 9.28 -14.48 -20.40
N ALA A 390 9.49 -13.37 -21.09
CA ALA A 390 8.61 -12.89 -22.16
C ALA A 390 8.93 -13.46 -23.55
N GLY A 391 10.06 -14.17 -23.70
CA GLY A 391 10.57 -14.64 -24.98
C GLY A 391 10.01 -15.99 -25.46
N PRO A 392 10.17 -16.30 -26.76
CA PRO A 392 9.61 -17.52 -27.36
C PRO A 392 10.20 -18.81 -26.77
N SER A 393 11.47 -18.81 -26.36
CA SER A 393 12.09 -19.97 -25.72
C SER A 393 11.42 -20.32 -24.38
N TYR A 394 11.08 -19.33 -23.56
CA TYR A 394 10.37 -19.55 -22.29
C TYR A 394 9.00 -20.16 -22.53
N LEU A 395 8.24 -19.62 -23.51
CA LEU A 395 6.93 -20.16 -23.90
C LEU A 395 7.03 -21.62 -24.38
N GLN A 396 8.07 -21.95 -25.16
CA GLN A 396 8.31 -23.30 -25.64
C GLN A 396 8.73 -24.27 -24.53
N ASN A 397 9.50 -23.78 -23.55
CA ASN A 397 10.09 -24.56 -22.47
C ASN A 397 9.17 -24.75 -21.27
N THR A 398 7.96 -24.18 -21.29
CA THR A 398 6.99 -24.28 -20.19
C THR A 398 5.63 -24.75 -20.71
N GLU A 399 4.73 -25.13 -19.80
CA GLU A 399 3.34 -25.49 -20.12
C GLU A 399 2.39 -24.44 -19.53
N LEU A 400 2.52 -23.17 -19.92
CA LEU A 400 1.84 -22.05 -19.26
C LEU A 400 0.32 -22.23 -19.11
N GLY A 401 -0.38 -22.75 -20.12
CA GLY A 401 -1.81 -23.04 -20.04
C GLY A 401 -2.20 -24.17 -19.07
N LYS A 402 -1.24 -24.91 -18.50
CA LYS A 402 -1.45 -25.83 -17.36
C LYS A 402 -0.92 -25.24 -16.06
N VAL A 403 0.15 -24.46 -16.14
CA VAL A 403 0.77 -23.82 -14.98
C VAL A 403 -0.19 -22.81 -14.36
N GLU A 404 -0.88 -22.03 -15.19
CA GLU A 404 -1.79 -20.95 -14.74
C GLU A 404 -2.92 -21.43 -13.81
N ASP A 405 -3.38 -22.67 -13.97
CA ASP A 405 -4.39 -23.31 -13.10
C ASP A 405 -3.99 -23.29 -11.62
N TYR A 406 -2.68 -23.29 -11.34
CA TYR A 406 -2.12 -23.30 -10.00
C TYR A 406 -1.72 -21.92 -9.49
N LEU A 407 -1.78 -20.89 -10.33
CA LEU A 407 -1.29 -19.56 -10.00
C LEU A 407 -2.43 -18.57 -9.79
N ASP A 408 -2.20 -17.65 -8.86
CA ASP A 408 -3.06 -16.48 -8.69
C ASP A 408 -2.88 -15.48 -9.85
N TRP A 409 -1.65 -15.30 -10.33
CA TRP A 409 -1.31 -14.58 -11.55
C TRP A 409 0.15 -14.84 -11.98
N ILE A 410 0.52 -14.35 -13.15
CA ILE A 410 1.87 -14.41 -13.73
C ILE A 410 2.40 -12.97 -13.90
N ASN A 411 3.57 -12.68 -13.32
CA ASN A 411 4.31 -11.45 -13.59
C ASN A 411 5.20 -11.68 -14.82
N ILE A 412 4.89 -11.07 -15.96
CA ILE A 412 5.69 -11.27 -17.18
C ILE A 412 6.81 -10.24 -17.23
N MET A 413 8.07 -10.67 -17.30
CA MET A 413 9.25 -9.80 -17.41
C MET A 413 9.39 -9.24 -18.83
N THR A 414 8.51 -8.31 -19.22
CA THR A 414 8.50 -7.65 -20.54
C THR A 414 9.47 -6.48 -20.63
N TYR A 415 10.70 -6.72 -20.20
CA TYR A 415 11.87 -5.85 -20.25
C TYR A 415 13.10 -6.74 -20.49
N ASP A 416 14.29 -6.14 -20.59
CA ASP A 416 15.52 -6.86 -20.90
C ASP A 416 15.47 -7.55 -22.27
N PHE A 417 14.73 -6.97 -23.22
CA PHE A 417 14.70 -7.45 -24.60
C PHE A 417 16.03 -7.17 -25.32
N HIS A 418 16.69 -6.06 -24.99
CA HIS A 418 18.02 -5.70 -25.47
C HIS A 418 18.87 -5.12 -24.35
N GLY A 419 20.15 -5.45 -24.32
CA GLY A 419 21.09 -4.99 -23.30
C GLY A 419 22.55 -5.11 -23.70
N GLY A 420 23.47 -4.91 -22.75
CA GLY A 420 24.91 -4.90 -23.01
C GLY A 420 25.50 -6.21 -23.56
N TRP A 421 24.72 -7.30 -23.59
CA TRP A 421 25.06 -8.53 -24.28
C TRP A 421 24.96 -8.41 -25.82
N ASP A 422 24.23 -7.43 -26.33
CA ASP A 422 24.13 -7.12 -27.76
C ASP A 422 25.23 -6.16 -28.20
N LYS A 423 25.78 -6.40 -29.40
CA LYS A 423 26.77 -5.49 -30.03
C LYS A 423 26.13 -4.30 -30.74
N VAL A 424 24.81 -4.31 -30.86
CA VAL A 424 23.99 -3.28 -31.51
C VAL A 424 23.04 -2.75 -30.46
N SER A 425 22.87 -1.42 -30.40
CA SER A 425 21.90 -0.81 -29.49
C SER A 425 20.47 -1.23 -29.85
N GLY A 426 19.64 -1.44 -28.83
CA GLY A 426 18.24 -1.80 -28.98
C GLY A 426 17.39 -1.29 -27.83
N HIS A 427 16.07 -1.40 -27.95
CA HIS A 427 15.18 -0.94 -26.89
C HIS A 427 15.04 -1.95 -25.76
N ASN A 428 15.14 -1.50 -24.51
CA ASN A 428 15.05 -2.38 -23.33
C ASN A 428 13.65 -3.03 -23.21
N ALA A 429 12.59 -2.24 -23.37
CA ALA A 429 11.22 -2.68 -23.16
C ALA A 429 10.23 -2.09 -24.20
N PRO A 430 10.45 -2.27 -25.52
CA PRO A 430 9.58 -1.71 -26.55
C PRO A 430 8.15 -2.25 -26.46
N LEU A 431 7.15 -1.37 -26.50
CA LEU A 431 5.74 -1.80 -26.46
C LEU A 431 5.36 -2.60 -27.71
N TYR A 432 5.81 -2.14 -28.88
CA TYR A 432 5.56 -2.76 -30.18
C TYR A 432 6.85 -2.94 -30.97
N VAL A 433 6.80 -3.80 -31.99
CA VAL A 433 7.92 -4.03 -32.92
C VAL A 433 8.14 -2.82 -33.84
N ASP A 434 9.41 -2.43 -34.03
CA ASP A 434 9.83 -1.55 -35.13
C ASP A 434 10.30 -2.39 -36.32
N ALA A 435 9.86 -2.04 -37.53
CA ALA A 435 10.36 -2.68 -38.75
C ALA A 435 11.85 -2.38 -39.01
N LYS A 436 12.37 -1.29 -38.43
CA LYS A 436 13.78 -0.89 -38.52
C LYS A 436 14.68 -1.62 -37.53
N ASP A 437 14.10 -2.32 -36.56
CA ASP A 437 14.86 -3.12 -35.61
C ASP A 437 15.69 -4.19 -36.37
N PRO A 438 17.03 -4.21 -36.22
CA PRO A 438 17.90 -5.07 -37.02
C PRO A 438 17.93 -6.51 -36.52
N PHE A 439 17.36 -6.81 -35.35
CA PHE A 439 17.42 -8.14 -34.76
C PHE A 439 16.49 -9.12 -35.50
N GLU A 440 16.92 -10.38 -35.59
CA GLU A 440 16.22 -11.42 -36.35
C GLU A 440 14.82 -11.71 -35.77
N GLN A 441 14.71 -11.73 -34.43
CA GLN A 441 13.47 -12.03 -33.70
C GLN A 441 12.76 -10.78 -33.16
N LYS A 442 12.91 -9.63 -33.84
CA LYS A 442 12.29 -8.34 -33.46
C LYS A 442 10.77 -8.41 -33.21
N ASP A 443 10.08 -9.29 -33.93
CA ASP A 443 8.63 -9.48 -33.82
C ASP A 443 8.23 -10.25 -32.55
N LYS A 444 9.19 -10.87 -31.85
CA LYS A 444 8.98 -11.65 -30.62
C LYS A 444 9.44 -10.92 -29.36
N PHE A 445 10.50 -10.11 -29.44
CA PHE A 445 11.08 -9.42 -28.28
C PHE A 445 10.54 -8.00 -28.10
N ASN A 446 9.23 -7.91 -27.89
CA ASN A 446 8.52 -6.69 -27.52
C ASN A 446 7.36 -7.02 -26.57
N VAL A 447 6.89 -6.03 -25.80
CA VAL A 447 5.87 -6.21 -24.76
C VAL A 447 4.58 -6.82 -25.31
N ALA A 448 4.09 -6.32 -26.45
CA ALA A 448 2.84 -6.80 -27.03
C ALA A 448 2.94 -8.27 -27.49
N ALA A 449 4.06 -8.66 -28.09
CA ALA A 449 4.32 -10.04 -28.50
C ALA A 449 4.47 -10.97 -27.29
N GLY A 450 5.17 -10.54 -26.24
CA GLY A 450 5.30 -11.31 -25.00
C GLY A 450 3.94 -11.60 -24.35
N VAL A 451 3.07 -10.57 -24.26
CA VAL A 451 1.70 -10.74 -23.74
C VAL A 451 0.87 -11.64 -24.64
N GLN A 452 0.89 -11.43 -25.96
CA GLN A 452 0.12 -12.28 -26.88
C GLN A 452 0.60 -13.74 -26.83
N GLY A 453 1.90 -13.99 -26.74
CA GLY A 453 2.45 -15.33 -26.60
C GLY A 453 2.00 -16.05 -25.33
N HIS A 454 1.82 -15.34 -24.22
CA HIS A 454 1.25 -15.92 -22.99
C HIS A 454 -0.24 -16.26 -23.17
N ILE A 455 -1.00 -15.38 -23.82
CA ILE A 455 -2.43 -15.64 -24.13
C ILE A 455 -2.56 -16.85 -25.06
N ASP A 456 -1.74 -16.91 -26.12
CA ASP A 456 -1.74 -18.01 -27.08
C ASP A 456 -1.29 -19.33 -26.44
N ALA A 457 -0.46 -19.26 -25.38
CA ALA A 457 -0.07 -20.41 -24.57
C ALA A 457 -1.16 -20.86 -23.57
N GLY A 458 -2.29 -20.16 -23.50
CA GLY A 458 -3.47 -20.52 -22.71
C GLY A 458 -3.67 -19.72 -21.42
N VAL A 459 -2.87 -18.69 -21.15
CA VAL A 459 -3.02 -17.88 -19.91
C VAL A 459 -4.16 -16.87 -20.06
N PRO A 460 -5.15 -16.83 -19.15
CA PRO A 460 -6.18 -15.81 -19.13
C PRO A 460 -5.59 -14.40 -19.00
N ALA A 461 -6.08 -13.45 -19.78
CA ALA A 461 -5.52 -12.10 -19.83
C ALA A 461 -5.54 -11.42 -18.44
N GLU A 462 -6.59 -11.62 -17.66
CA GLU A 462 -6.74 -11.10 -16.31
C GLU A 462 -5.74 -11.68 -15.28
N LYS A 463 -5.09 -12.81 -15.60
CA LYS A 463 -4.00 -13.39 -14.82
C LYS A 463 -2.62 -12.90 -15.27
N ILE A 464 -2.53 -12.09 -16.32
CA ILE A 464 -1.26 -11.51 -16.77
C ILE A 464 -1.02 -10.17 -16.08
N VAL A 465 0.11 -10.03 -15.40
CA VAL A 465 0.59 -8.78 -14.81
C VAL A 465 1.83 -8.32 -15.58
N LEU A 466 1.74 -7.16 -16.23
CA LEU A 466 2.74 -6.65 -17.15
C LEU A 466 3.96 -6.10 -16.41
N GLY A 467 5.16 -6.61 -16.70
CA GLY A 467 6.42 -6.09 -16.16
C GLY A 467 6.86 -4.78 -16.81
N VAL A 468 7.21 -3.78 -15.99
CA VAL A 468 7.80 -2.53 -16.44
C VAL A 468 9.11 -2.22 -15.70
N PRO A 469 10.18 -1.80 -16.41
CA PRO A 469 11.46 -1.49 -15.82
C PRO A 469 11.47 -0.07 -15.23
N PHE A 470 11.94 0.06 -13.99
CA PHE A 470 12.31 1.33 -13.35
C PHE A 470 13.81 1.62 -13.55
N TYR A 471 14.34 1.21 -14.69
CA TYR A 471 15.73 1.36 -15.09
C TYR A 471 15.84 1.38 -16.62
N GLY A 472 17.01 1.75 -17.12
CA GLY A 472 17.40 1.70 -18.52
C GLY A 472 18.59 0.77 -18.77
N ARG A 473 18.75 0.37 -20.02
CA ARG A 473 19.92 -0.37 -20.53
C ARG A 473 20.69 0.48 -21.54
N GLY A 474 22.02 0.44 -21.45
CA GLY A 474 22.87 1.32 -22.26
C GLY A 474 24.10 0.67 -22.89
N TRP A 475 24.58 1.35 -23.94
CA TRP A 475 25.75 1.02 -24.75
C TRP A 475 26.58 2.28 -24.98
N THR A 476 27.86 2.13 -25.31
CA THR A 476 28.78 3.25 -25.55
C THR A 476 29.57 3.08 -26.84
N GLY A 477 30.03 4.20 -27.41
CA GLY A 477 30.71 4.21 -28.69
C GLY A 477 29.82 3.75 -29.84
N CYS A 478 28.51 3.99 -29.74
CA CYS A 478 27.56 3.71 -30.81
C CYS A 478 27.74 4.69 -31.98
N GLY A 479 27.42 4.24 -33.19
CA GLY A 479 27.29 5.09 -34.36
C GLY A 479 26.37 6.30 -34.11
N LYS A 480 26.59 7.40 -34.83
CA LYS A 480 25.81 8.65 -34.61
C LYS A 480 24.53 8.72 -35.43
N ASP A 481 24.41 7.87 -36.45
CA ASP A 481 23.22 7.80 -37.29
C ASP A 481 22.01 7.44 -36.42
N ASN A 482 20.88 8.07 -36.74
CA ASN A 482 19.63 7.96 -35.98
C ASN A 482 19.81 8.12 -34.46
N HIS A 483 20.74 8.99 -34.04
CA HIS A 483 21.02 9.25 -32.62
C HIS A 483 21.39 7.96 -31.85
N GLY A 484 22.18 7.08 -32.46
CA GLY A 484 22.65 5.87 -31.80
C GLY A 484 21.63 4.76 -31.67
N GLU A 485 20.41 4.93 -32.18
CA GLU A 485 19.39 3.88 -32.22
C GLU A 485 19.70 2.86 -33.34
N TYR A 486 19.71 1.58 -32.97
CA TYR A 486 20.03 0.45 -33.87
C TYR A 486 21.41 0.55 -34.52
N GLN A 487 22.39 1.08 -33.79
CA GLN A 487 23.75 1.26 -34.25
C GLN A 487 24.70 0.23 -33.62
N ALA A 488 25.73 -0.17 -34.36
CA ALA A 488 26.83 -0.92 -33.79
C ALA A 488 27.52 -0.09 -32.70
N CYS A 489 27.82 -0.71 -31.57
CA CYS A 489 28.42 -0.08 -30.40
C CYS A 489 29.74 -0.76 -30.00
N ALA A 490 30.62 0.00 -29.35
CA ALA A 490 31.96 -0.46 -29.00
C ALA A 490 32.03 -1.15 -27.62
N GLY A 491 31.04 -0.92 -26.75
CA GLY A 491 31.01 -1.55 -25.43
C GLY A 491 29.85 -1.07 -24.56
N ILE A 492 30.00 -1.30 -23.25
CA ILE A 492 29.00 -1.04 -22.24
C ILE A 492 29.47 0.13 -21.34
N PRO A 493 28.67 1.19 -21.13
CA PRO A 493 29.02 2.31 -20.27
C PRO A 493 28.93 1.91 -18.79
N LYS A 494 29.54 2.70 -17.90
CA LYS A 494 29.24 2.63 -16.48
C LYS A 494 27.79 3.03 -16.24
N GLY A 495 27.04 2.18 -15.55
CA GLY A 495 25.69 2.46 -15.08
C GLY A 495 25.68 2.95 -13.64
N THR A 496 24.50 2.96 -13.01
CA THR A 496 24.31 3.48 -11.65
C THR A 496 24.99 2.60 -10.59
N TRP A 497 24.76 1.28 -10.67
CA TRP A 497 25.34 0.30 -9.74
C TRP A 497 26.15 -0.80 -10.45
N GLU A 498 25.82 -1.06 -11.71
CA GLU A 498 26.47 -2.06 -12.56
C GLU A 498 26.60 -1.52 -13.99
N ASP A 499 27.52 -2.08 -14.76
CA ASP A 499 27.79 -1.60 -16.11
C ASP A 499 26.56 -1.81 -17.01
N GLY A 500 26.15 -0.75 -17.72
CA GLY A 500 25.05 -0.79 -18.67
C GLY A 500 23.65 -0.74 -18.08
N ASN A 501 23.48 -0.66 -16.75
CA ASN A 501 22.18 -0.54 -16.08
C ASN A 501 22.05 0.81 -15.38
N PHE A 502 20.97 1.54 -15.67
CA PHE A 502 20.75 2.90 -15.16
C PHE A 502 19.43 2.96 -14.40
N ASP A 503 19.49 3.13 -13.08
CA ASP A 503 18.28 3.37 -12.28
C ASP A 503 17.55 4.61 -12.82
N PHE A 504 16.21 4.59 -12.84
CA PHE A 504 15.44 5.71 -13.38
C PHE A 504 15.72 7.04 -12.65
N ILE A 505 15.95 7.00 -11.33
CA ILE A 505 16.33 8.17 -10.54
C ILE A 505 17.67 8.78 -11.00
N ASP A 506 18.61 7.95 -11.43
CA ASP A 506 19.87 8.42 -11.98
C ASP A 506 19.64 9.06 -13.36
N LEU A 507 18.83 8.42 -14.20
CA LEU A 507 18.40 8.98 -15.49
C LEU A 507 17.77 10.36 -15.32
N GLU A 508 16.78 10.51 -14.42
CA GLU A 508 16.15 11.80 -14.13
C GLU A 508 17.15 12.85 -13.66
N ASN A 509 18.06 12.48 -12.76
CA ASN A 509 18.97 13.42 -12.13
C ASN A 509 20.09 13.87 -13.08
N ASN A 510 20.62 12.94 -13.88
CA ASN A 510 21.91 13.12 -14.55
C ASN A 510 21.87 12.98 -16.08
N TYR A 511 20.87 12.34 -16.68
CA TYR A 511 20.91 11.99 -18.11
C TYR A 511 19.77 12.60 -18.93
N ILE A 512 18.53 12.62 -18.45
CA ILE A 512 17.40 13.11 -19.25
C ILE A 512 17.58 14.61 -19.53
N ASN A 513 17.93 14.93 -20.78
CA ASN A 513 18.24 16.28 -21.28
C ASN A 513 19.33 17.01 -20.48
N LYS A 514 20.33 16.27 -19.99
CA LYS A 514 21.40 16.77 -19.14
C LYS A 514 22.75 16.22 -19.57
N ASN A 515 23.85 16.87 -19.15
CA ASN A 515 25.21 16.35 -19.29
C ASN A 515 25.57 15.85 -20.72
N GLY A 516 25.06 16.53 -21.74
CA GLY A 516 25.29 16.18 -23.16
C GLY A 516 24.37 15.10 -23.73
N TYR A 517 23.50 14.51 -22.92
CA TYR A 517 22.46 13.59 -23.36
C TYR A 517 21.21 14.35 -23.79
N THR A 518 20.60 13.90 -24.88
CA THR A 518 19.30 14.38 -25.37
C THR A 518 18.31 13.24 -25.38
N ARG A 519 17.08 13.50 -24.92
CA ARG A 519 15.97 12.55 -25.00
C ARG A 519 15.36 12.55 -26.41
N TYR A 520 15.21 11.36 -26.95
CA TYR A 520 14.52 11.05 -28.20
C TYR A 520 13.38 10.07 -27.93
N TRP A 521 12.49 9.93 -28.91
CA TRP A 521 11.29 9.12 -28.83
C TRP A 521 11.14 8.28 -30.09
N ASN A 522 11.01 6.96 -29.93
CA ASN A 522 10.57 6.08 -31.00
C ASN A 522 9.05 5.90 -30.90
N ASP A 523 8.32 6.52 -31.83
CA ASP A 523 6.86 6.51 -31.82
C ASP A 523 6.26 5.16 -32.23
N VAL A 524 6.99 4.31 -32.95
CA VAL A 524 6.50 2.97 -33.31
C VAL A 524 6.52 2.08 -32.07
N THR A 525 7.64 2.06 -31.36
CA THR A 525 7.83 1.19 -30.19
C THR A 525 7.24 1.77 -28.91
N LYS A 526 6.88 3.07 -28.92
CA LYS A 526 6.46 3.86 -27.75
C LYS A 526 7.52 3.85 -26.63
N THR A 527 8.78 4.03 -27.02
CA THR A 527 9.93 3.94 -26.11
C THR A 527 10.79 5.19 -26.19
N PRO A 528 11.16 5.80 -25.05
CA PRO A 528 12.16 6.84 -25.02
C PRO A 528 13.57 6.25 -25.06
N PHE A 529 14.51 7.06 -25.53
CA PHE A 529 15.93 6.75 -25.40
C PHE A 529 16.74 8.03 -25.28
N LEU A 530 17.93 7.92 -24.71
CA LEU A 530 18.89 9.01 -24.59
C LEU A 530 20.07 8.73 -25.51
N PHE A 531 20.60 9.79 -26.11
CA PHE A 531 21.86 9.71 -26.84
C PHE A 531 22.78 10.88 -26.50
N ASN A 532 24.05 10.57 -26.29
CA ASN A 532 25.11 11.55 -26.16
C ASN A 532 26.09 11.43 -27.35
N PRO A 533 26.12 12.43 -28.26
CA PRO A 533 26.93 12.35 -29.48
C PRO A 533 28.44 12.52 -29.24
N SER A 534 28.89 12.95 -28.05
CA SER A 534 30.31 13.13 -27.77
C SER A 534 31.01 11.81 -27.44
N ASN A 535 30.31 10.88 -26.80
CA ASN A 535 30.83 9.56 -26.42
C ASN A 535 30.08 8.39 -27.09
N GLY A 536 29.03 8.68 -27.87
CA GLY A 536 28.21 7.66 -28.52
C GLY A 536 27.42 6.81 -27.52
N THR A 537 27.13 7.32 -26.31
CA THR A 537 26.34 6.57 -25.34
C THR A 537 24.87 6.62 -25.72
N PHE A 538 24.27 5.44 -25.92
CA PHE A 538 22.83 5.23 -26.13
C PHE A 538 22.24 4.55 -24.89
N ILE A 539 21.09 5.01 -24.41
CA ILE A 539 20.38 4.41 -23.26
C ILE A 539 18.89 4.30 -23.59
N SER A 540 18.34 3.08 -23.61
CA SER A 540 16.89 2.86 -23.71
C SER A 540 16.30 2.58 -22.34
N TYR A 541 15.16 3.19 -22.04
CA TYR A 541 14.52 3.16 -20.72
C TYR A 541 13.01 3.37 -20.87
N ASP A 542 12.29 3.39 -19.76
CA ASP A 542 10.90 3.87 -19.71
C ASP A 542 10.81 5.18 -18.93
N ASP A 543 9.89 6.05 -19.32
CA ASP A 543 9.51 7.24 -18.56
C ASP A 543 7.99 7.38 -18.42
N ALA A 544 7.53 8.51 -17.90
CA ALA A 544 6.11 8.74 -17.67
C ALA A 544 5.26 8.66 -18.96
N GLU A 545 5.82 8.98 -20.13
CA GLU A 545 5.12 8.93 -21.42
C GLU A 545 4.92 7.47 -21.86
N SER A 546 5.99 6.68 -21.92
CA SER A 546 5.89 5.26 -22.28
C SER A 546 5.12 4.44 -21.25
N MET A 547 5.24 4.77 -19.95
CA MET A 547 4.38 4.21 -18.91
C MET A 547 2.91 4.45 -19.20
N GLY A 548 2.52 5.66 -19.62
CA GLY A 548 1.15 5.97 -20.02
C GLY A 548 0.62 5.02 -21.11
N HIS A 549 1.42 4.79 -22.16
CA HIS A 549 1.07 3.85 -23.23
C HIS A 549 0.95 2.41 -22.75
N LYS A 550 1.86 1.95 -21.89
CA LYS A 550 1.81 0.60 -21.32
C LYS A 550 0.60 0.41 -20.40
N MET A 551 0.21 1.42 -19.62
CA MET A 551 -0.99 1.35 -18.80
C MET A 551 -2.27 1.34 -19.64
N GLN A 552 -2.30 2.09 -20.74
CA GLN A 552 -3.39 1.99 -21.73
C GLN A 552 -3.44 0.60 -22.38
N PHE A 553 -2.29 0.02 -22.70
CA PHE A 553 -2.20 -1.34 -23.22
C PHE A 553 -2.79 -2.37 -22.24
N ILE A 554 -2.39 -2.32 -20.96
CA ILE A 554 -2.96 -3.14 -19.86
C ILE A 554 -4.48 -3.03 -19.83
N LYS A 555 -5.02 -1.80 -19.88
CA LYS A 555 -6.47 -1.55 -19.86
C LYS A 555 -7.15 -2.15 -21.10
N SER A 556 -6.60 -1.90 -22.29
CA SER A 556 -7.18 -2.36 -23.57
C SER A 556 -7.19 -3.88 -23.74
N LYS A 557 -6.19 -4.57 -23.17
CA LYS A 557 -6.05 -6.03 -23.24
C LYS A 557 -6.71 -6.77 -22.07
N GLY A 558 -7.33 -6.04 -21.14
CA GLY A 558 -7.96 -6.65 -19.95
C GLY A 558 -6.96 -7.26 -18.97
N LEU A 559 -5.68 -6.85 -18.99
CA LEU A 559 -4.64 -7.48 -18.18
C LEU A 559 -4.85 -7.30 -16.67
N GLY A 560 -4.35 -8.21 -15.86
CA GLY A 560 -4.48 -8.21 -14.40
C GLY A 560 -3.84 -7.02 -13.68
N GLY A 561 -2.85 -6.36 -14.30
CA GLY A 561 -2.21 -5.15 -13.77
C GLY A 561 -0.79 -4.96 -14.25
N ALA A 562 0.00 -4.25 -13.46
CA ALA A 562 1.43 -4.03 -13.69
C ALA A 562 2.29 -4.52 -12.52
N MET A 563 3.46 -5.01 -12.86
CA MET A 563 4.57 -5.33 -11.97
C MET A 563 5.76 -4.47 -12.37
N PHE A 564 6.59 -4.05 -11.42
CA PHE A 564 7.81 -3.31 -11.77
C PHE A 564 9.06 -3.76 -11.02
N TRP A 565 10.19 -3.72 -11.74
CA TRP A 565 11.54 -3.96 -11.26
C TRP A 565 12.37 -2.67 -11.39
N GLU A 566 12.91 -2.08 -10.33
CA GLU A 566 12.71 -2.34 -8.91
C GLU A 566 12.48 -1.03 -8.14
N LEU A 567 11.92 -1.09 -6.93
CA LEU A 567 11.50 0.09 -6.15
C LEU A 567 12.59 1.13 -5.94
N SER A 568 13.84 0.70 -5.71
CA SER A 568 14.95 1.60 -5.43
C SER A 568 15.38 2.43 -6.64
N GLY A 569 14.98 2.01 -7.85
CA GLY A 569 15.24 2.69 -9.12
C GLY A 569 14.40 3.95 -9.35
N ASP A 570 13.24 4.12 -8.68
CA ASP A 570 12.34 5.28 -8.85
C ASP A 570 12.08 6.02 -7.53
N ARG A 571 13.13 6.58 -6.93
CA ARG A 571 13.01 7.23 -5.60
C ARG A 571 12.14 8.47 -5.58
N ASN A 572 12.08 9.19 -6.69
CA ASN A 572 11.18 10.34 -6.86
C ASN A 572 9.72 9.90 -7.04
N LYS A 573 9.48 8.59 -7.20
CA LYS A 573 8.16 7.98 -7.41
C LYS A 573 7.49 8.48 -8.68
N THR A 574 8.25 8.96 -9.66
CA THR A 574 7.71 9.52 -10.91
C THR A 574 6.96 8.44 -11.68
N LEU A 575 7.59 7.27 -11.86
CA LEU A 575 6.97 6.14 -12.56
C LEU A 575 5.90 5.47 -11.71
N LEU A 576 6.16 5.29 -10.41
CA LEU A 576 5.17 4.72 -9.48
C LEU A 576 3.89 5.57 -9.42
N ASN A 577 4.00 6.90 -9.34
CA ASN A 577 2.85 7.79 -9.34
C ASN A 577 2.07 7.70 -10.65
N LYS A 578 2.78 7.67 -11.79
CA LYS A 578 2.15 7.53 -13.11
C LYS A 578 1.39 6.21 -13.20
N LEU A 579 2.05 5.10 -12.88
CA LEU A 579 1.47 3.75 -12.87
C LEU A 579 0.23 3.70 -11.96
N TYR A 580 0.33 4.18 -10.72
CA TYR A 580 -0.78 4.21 -9.77
C TYR A 580 -1.97 5.01 -10.30
N SER A 581 -1.74 6.23 -10.78
CA SER A 581 -2.82 7.12 -11.26
C SER A 581 -3.58 6.58 -12.47
N GLU A 582 -2.94 5.74 -13.28
CA GLU A 582 -3.52 5.22 -14.53
C GLU A 582 -4.24 3.88 -14.37
N LEU A 583 -3.94 3.15 -13.29
CA LEU A 583 -4.44 1.80 -13.00
C LEU A 583 -5.48 1.75 -11.87
N LYS A 584 -5.69 2.85 -11.16
CA LYS A 584 -6.65 2.96 -10.06
C LYS A 584 -7.90 3.73 -10.41
#